data_AF-A0A353FGF0-F1
#
_entry.id   AF-A0A353FGF0-F1
#
_cell.length_a   1.000
_cell.length_b   1.000
_cell.length_c   1.000
_cell.angle_alpha   90.00
_cell.angle_beta   90.00
_cell.angle_gamma   90.00
#
_symmetry.space_group_name_H-M   'P 1'
#
loop_
_entity.id
_entity.type
_entity.pdbx_description
1 polymer ?
#
loop_
_entity_poly.entity_id
_entity_poly.type
_entity_poly.pdbx_seq_one_letter_code
_entity_poly.pdbx_strand_id
1 'polypeptide(L)'
;MNFLTCLIQLALPAVLIWGLFHALRFRFRGKALRYHLNKTDILYVSLLSWIVIGWIGNWDHNKDWGCFPVSSPHADQVQNFLFSGISILIIMCAYFIPNRRLSFTLLSLELGLWLGKLLFMKGGYAVGIGGAADFPTLIYDTIALVLRLLFIRAVSRMLVYPKTILLSTLLVIFLKLWIFR
;
A
#
# COMPACT_ATOMS: atom_id res chain seq x y z
N MET A 1 -3.45 -20.00 19.48
CA MET A 1 -3.39 -18.52 19.52
C MET A 1 -4.80 -17.98 19.66
N ASN A 2 -5.03 -17.00 20.54
CA ASN A 2 -6.37 -16.60 20.95
C ASN A 2 -7.01 -15.66 19.92
N PHE A 3 -8.27 -15.91 19.57
CA PHE A 3 -9.09 -15.03 18.72
C PHE A 3 -9.06 -13.57 19.18
N LEU A 4 -8.99 -13.36 20.51
CA LEU A 4 -8.86 -12.05 21.16
C LEU A 4 -7.60 -11.28 20.75
N THR A 5 -6.45 -11.95 20.63
CA THR A 5 -5.20 -11.30 20.19
C THR A 5 -5.27 -10.86 18.73
N CYS A 6 -5.96 -11.62 17.85
CA CYS A 6 -6.16 -11.23 16.45
C CYS A 6 -7.12 -10.03 16.34
N LEU A 7 -8.15 -9.96 17.18
CA LEU A 7 -9.08 -8.81 17.26
C LEU A 7 -8.40 -7.52 17.74
N ILE A 8 -7.59 -7.60 18.81
CA ILE A 8 -6.89 -6.42 19.37
C ILE A 8 -5.87 -5.87 18.36
N GLN A 9 -5.17 -6.75 17.64
CA GLN A 9 -4.19 -6.36 16.62
C GLN A 9 -4.83 -5.80 15.34
N LEU A 10 -6.06 -6.18 14.99
CA LEU A 10 -6.85 -5.54 13.93
C LEU A 10 -7.46 -4.20 14.38
N ALA A 11 -7.87 -4.11 15.65
CA ALA A 11 -8.48 -2.92 16.20
C ALA A 11 -7.51 -1.74 16.26
N LEU A 12 -6.24 -1.97 16.58
CA LEU A 12 -5.25 -0.89 16.71
C LEU A 12 -5.00 -0.11 15.39
N PRO A 13 -4.67 -0.75 14.26
CA PRO A 13 -4.55 -0.05 12.98
C PRO A 13 -5.90 0.44 12.49
N ALA A 14 -7.02 -0.25 12.75
CA ALA A 14 -8.34 0.26 12.40
C ALA A 14 -8.68 1.56 13.15
N VAL A 15 -8.33 1.66 14.43
CA VAL A 15 -8.51 2.87 15.25
C VAL A 15 -7.56 3.98 14.81
N LEU A 16 -6.32 3.66 14.43
CA LEU A 16 -5.38 4.64 13.89
C LEU A 16 -5.83 5.15 12.51
N ILE A 17 -6.28 4.27 11.62
CA ILE A 17 -6.82 4.62 10.29
C ILE A 17 -8.11 5.41 10.45
N TRP A 18 -9.00 5.00 11.36
CA TRP A 18 -10.22 5.74 11.68
C TRP A 18 -9.87 7.12 12.23
N GLY A 19 -8.97 7.20 13.22
CA GLY A 19 -8.54 8.46 13.83
C GLY A 19 -7.92 9.40 12.81
N LEU A 20 -7.04 8.89 11.94
CA LEU A 20 -6.44 9.64 10.85
C LEU A 20 -7.51 10.10 9.85
N PHE A 21 -8.41 9.21 9.43
CA PHE A 21 -9.51 9.52 8.53
C PHE A 21 -10.45 10.57 9.13
N HIS A 22 -10.77 10.47 10.43
CA HIS A 22 -11.65 11.41 11.11
C HIS A 22 -10.97 12.76 11.33
N ALA A 23 -9.67 12.78 11.64
CA ALA A 23 -8.86 13.99 11.73
C ALA A 23 -8.78 14.70 10.37
N LEU A 24 -8.57 13.94 9.28
CA LEU A 24 -8.60 14.45 7.91
C LEU A 24 -10.01 14.95 7.56
N ARG A 25 -11.06 14.18 7.84
CA ARG A 25 -12.46 14.57 7.58
C ARG A 25 -12.85 15.82 8.36
N PHE A 26 -12.41 15.95 9.62
CA PHE A 26 -12.67 17.12 10.45
C PHE A 26 -11.92 18.35 9.94
N ARG A 27 -10.64 18.19 9.56
CA ARG A 27 -9.83 19.26 8.99
C ARG A 27 -10.31 19.72 7.61
N PHE A 28 -10.99 18.86 6.86
CA PHE A 28 -11.48 19.13 5.49
C PHE A 28 -13.00 19.27 5.38
N ARG A 29 -13.74 19.37 6.49
CA ARG A 29 -15.18 19.63 6.48
C ARG A 29 -15.45 21.02 5.88
N GLY A 30 -15.89 21.08 4.63
CA GLY A 30 -16.38 22.29 3.96
C GLY A 30 -15.71 22.67 2.65
N LYS A 31 -14.60 22.02 2.24
CA LYS A 31 -13.97 22.24 0.93
C LYS A 31 -14.00 20.95 0.10
N ALA A 32 -14.33 21.06 -1.18
CA ALA A 32 -14.53 19.93 -2.08
C ALA A 32 -13.39 18.90 -1.96
N LEU A 33 -13.70 17.73 -1.40
CA LEU A 33 -12.78 16.60 -1.15
C LEU A 33 -11.92 16.23 -2.38
N ARG A 34 -12.49 16.48 -3.58
CA ARG A 34 -11.86 16.28 -4.88
C ARG A 34 -10.65 17.20 -5.13
N TYR A 35 -10.62 18.42 -4.57
CA TYR A 35 -9.49 19.34 -4.68
C TYR A 35 -8.33 18.92 -3.77
N HIS A 36 -8.63 18.39 -2.58
CA HIS A 36 -7.61 18.00 -1.60
C HIS A 36 -6.95 16.67 -1.92
N LEU A 37 -7.68 15.67 -2.43
CA LEU A 37 -7.11 14.37 -2.85
C LEU A 37 -6.14 14.48 -4.04
N ASN A 38 -6.04 15.64 -4.70
CA ASN A 38 -5.14 15.88 -5.81
C ASN A 38 -3.88 16.69 -5.40
N LYS A 39 -3.77 17.07 -4.12
CA LYS A 39 -2.55 17.72 -3.62
C LYS A 39 -1.48 16.67 -3.41
N THR A 40 -0.35 16.87 -4.08
CA THR A 40 0.84 16.02 -3.99
C THR A 40 1.28 15.79 -2.54
N ASP A 41 1.20 16.81 -1.68
CA ASP A 41 1.64 16.72 -0.28
C ASP A 41 0.81 15.73 0.54
N ILE A 42 -0.51 15.73 0.33
CA ILE A 42 -1.42 14.84 1.07
C ILE A 42 -1.19 13.39 0.61
N LEU A 43 -1.03 13.18 -0.70
CA LEU A 43 -0.77 11.86 -1.27
C LEU A 43 0.59 11.31 -0.80
N TYR A 44 1.62 12.16 -0.77
CA TYR A 44 2.93 11.81 -0.24
C TYR A 44 2.86 11.35 1.21
N VAL A 45 2.27 12.17 2.10
CA VAL A 45 2.14 11.81 3.54
C VAL A 45 1.29 10.55 3.72
N SER A 46 0.21 10.40 2.95
CA SER A 46 -0.66 9.23 3.04
C SER A 46 0.06 7.96 2.60
N LEU A 47 0.78 8.00 1.48
CA LEU A 47 1.54 6.87 0.97
C LEU A 47 2.65 6.46 1.94
N LEU A 48 3.41 7.43 2.47
CA LEU A 48 4.50 7.17 3.39
C LEU A 48 3.99 6.58 4.72
N SER A 49 2.89 7.15 5.25
CA SER A 49 2.22 6.59 6.43
C SER A 49 1.72 5.16 6.19
N TRP A 50 1.17 4.89 5.01
CA TRP A 50 0.68 3.55 4.66
C TRP A 50 1.80 2.52 4.55
N ILE A 51 2.96 2.90 4.01
CA ILE A 51 4.15 2.05 3.96
C ILE A 51 4.64 1.74 5.37
N VAL A 52 4.73 2.75 6.26
CA VAL A 52 5.15 2.55 7.65
C VAL A 52 4.18 1.63 8.41
N ILE A 53 2.87 1.82 8.24
CA ILE A 53 1.86 0.93 8.84
C ILE A 53 2.04 -0.51 8.34
N GLY A 54 2.21 -0.70 7.03
CA GLY A 54 2.42 -2.04 6.47
C GLY A 54 3.73 -2.69 6.89
N TRP A 55 4.78 -1.89 7.13
CA TRP A 55 6.06 -2.37 7.65
C TRP A 55 5.93 -2.79 9.12
N ILE A 56 5.37 -1.95 10.00
CA ILE A 56 5.14 -2.28 11.42
C ILE A 56 4.20 -3.47 11.57
N GLY A 57 3.12 -3.50 10.78
CA GLY A 57 2.15 -4.59 10.75
C GLY A 57 2.62 -5.82 9.98
N ASN A 58 3.84 -5.82 9.42
CA ASN A 58 4.37 -6.90 8.58
C ASN A 58 3.47 -7.32 7.40
N TRP A 59 2.44 -6.52 7.07
CA TRP A 59 1.52 -6.77 5.96
C TRP A 59 2.22 -6.65 4.61
N ASP A 60 3.34 -5.93 4.57
CA ASP A 60 4.13 -5.76 3.36
C ASP A 60 4.95 -7.03 3.02
N HIS A 61 5.18 -7.93 3.98
CA HIS A 61 5.97 -9.15 3.80
C HIS A 61 5.31 -10.40 4.41
N ASN A 62 3.99 -10.50 4.26
CA ASN A 62 3.28 -11.68 4.70
C ASN A 62 3.45 -12.83 3.69
N LYS A 63 4.35 -13.76 4.01
CA LYS A 63 4.49 -15.04 3.29
C LYS A 63 3.50 -16.09 3.79
N ASP A 64 3.02 -15.94 5.01
CA ASP A 64 2.14 -16.89 5.65
C ASP A 64 0.65 -16.55 5.44
N TRP A 65 -0.11 -17.58 5.09
CA TRP A 65 -1.55 -17.70 5.23
C TRP A 65 -2.00 -17.81 6.71
N GLY A 66 -2.87 -16.91 7.17
CA GLY A 66 -3.50 -16.94 8.51
C GLY A 66 -3.45 -15.63 9.31
N CYS A 67 -4.01 -15.62 10.53
CA CYS A 67 -3.90 -14.48 11.46
C CYS A 67 -2.42 -14.17 11.75
N PHE A 68 -1.99 -12.94 11.43
CA PHE A 68 -0.70 -12.28 11.70
C PHE A 68 0.52 -13.20 11.88
N PRO A 69 1.57 -13.09 11.03
CA PRO A 69 2.74 -13.98 11.09
C PRO A 69 3.47 -13.83 12.41
N VAL A 70 3.18 -14.72 13.35
CA VAL A 70 3.96 -14.88 14.58
C VAL A 70 5.20 -15.65 14.18
N SER A 71 6.32 -14.93 14.08
CA SER A 71 7.66 -15.40 13.73
C SER A 71 7.89 -15.83 12.27
N SER A 72 7.93 -14.85 11.36
CA SER A 72 8.70 -15.02 10.12
C SER A 72 10.19 -15.20 10.47
N PRO A 73 10.96 -16.02 9.72
CA PRO A 73 12.41 -16.12 9.87
C PRO A 73 13.09 -14.74 9.89
N HIS A 74 14.15 -14.56 10.68
CA HIS A 74 14.87 -13.27 10.75
C HIS A 74 15.32 -12.75 9.36
N ALA A 75 15.64 -13.66 8.43
CA ALA A 75 16.01 -13.31 7.06
C ALA A 75 14.90 -12.55 6.30
N ASP A 76 13.64 -12.88 6.55
CA ASP A 76 12.48 -12.26 5.91
C ASP A 76 12.24 -10.83 6.44
N GLN A 77 12.58 -10.58 7.70
CA GLN A 77 12.51 -9.25 8.30
C GLN A 77 13.55 -8.30 7.69
N VAL A 78 14.77 -8.79 7.46
CA VAL A 78 15.84 -7.99 6.82
C VAL A 78 15.46 -7.64 5.38
N GLN A 79 14.93 -8.58 4.61
CA GLN A 79 14.44 -8.32 3.27
C GLN A 79 13.32 -7.27 3.28
N ASN A 80 12.35 -7.41 4.18
CA ASN A 80 11.27 -6.44 4.29
C ASN A 80 11.80 -5.04 4.62
N PHE A 81 12.73 -4.92 5.57
CA PHE A 81 13.37 -3.66 5.92
C PHE A 81 14.07 -3.01 4.72
N LEU A 82 14.85 -3.79 3.95
CA LEU A 82 15.54 -3.28 2.76
C LEU A 82 14.55 -2.80 1.70
N PHE A 83 13.52 -3.58 1.39
CA PHE A 83 12.52 -3.19 0.38
C PHE A 83 11.73 -1.96 0.78
N SER A 84 11.22 -1.91 2.01
CA SER A 84 10.46 -0.75 2.50
C SER A 84 11.37 0.46 2.63
N GLY A 85 12.62 0.31 3.08
CA GLY A 85 13.61 1.38 3.14
C GLY A 85 13.95 1.97 1.77
N ILE A 86 14.20 1.12 0.77
CA ILE A 86 14.44 1.55 -0.62
C ILE A 86 13.21 2.27 -1.18
N SER A 87 12.01 1.73 -0.98
CA SER A 87 10.76 2.34 -1.43
C SER A 87 10.55 3.74 -0.80
N ILE A 88 10.75 3.87 0.51
CA ILE A 88 10.66 5.16 1.22
C ILE A 88 11.68 6.15 0.65
N LEU A 89 12.94 5.73 0.47
CA LEU A 89 13.99 6.59 -0.07
C LEU A 89 13.65 7.09 -1.48
N ILE A 90 13.17 6.20 -2.37
CA ILE A 90 12.76 6.58 -3.72
C ILE A 90 11.58 7.56 -3.68
N ILE A 91 10.57 7.32 -2.86
CA ILE A 91 9.40 8.20 -2.70
C ILE A 91 9.81 9.57 -2.16
N MET A 92 10.71 9.61 -1.16
CA MET A 92 11.26 10.85 -0.63
C MET A 92 12.04 11.62 -1.70
N CYS A 93 12.98 10.97 -2.40
CA CYS A 93 13.73 11.59 -3.50
C CYS A 93 12.78 12.13 -4.58
N ALA A 94 11.80 11.33 -5.01
CA ALA A 94 10.85 11.74 -6.03
C ALA A 94 10.02 12.96 -5.60
N TYR A 95 9.66 13.08 -4.32
CA TYR A 95 8.89 14.21 -3.80
C TYR A 95 9.71 15.52 -3.79
N PHE A 96 10.97 15.47 -3.36
CA PHE A 96 11.82 16.66 -3.25
C PHE A 96 12.45 17.12 -4.58
N ILE A 97 12.45 16.26 -5.60
CA ILE A 97 13.02 16.60 -6.91
C ILE A 97 12.10 17.58 -7.67
N PRO A 98 12.62 18.75 -8.10
CA PRO A 98 11.83 19.73 -8.85
C PRO A 98 11.53 19.27 -10.29
N ASN A 99 12.38 18.41 -10.86
CA ASN A 99 12.21 17.89 -12.21
C ASN A 99 11.11 16.82 -12.25
N ARG A 100 9.94 17.19 -12.78
CA ARG A 100 8.77 16.29 -12.87
C ARG A 100 9.03 15.02 -13.66
N ARG A 101 9.84 15.06 -14.71
CA ARG A 101 10.15 13.86 -15.51
C ARG A 101 10.92 12.86 -14.65
N LEU A 102 11.94 13.34 -13.95
CA LEU A 102 12.74 12.50 -13.05
C LEU A 102 11.91 11.97 -11.87
N SER A 103 11.08 12.83 -11.26
CA SER A 103 10.14 12.42 -10.20
C SER A 103 9.18 11.33 -10.69
N PHE A 104 8.58 11.49 -11.89
CA PHE A 104 7.74 10.47 -12.50
C PHE A 104 8.48 9.16 -12.77
N THR A 105 9.72 9.22 -13.28
CA THR A 105 10.55 8.03 -13.51
C THR A 105 10.84 7.30 -12.21
N LEU A 106 11.19 8.02 -11.14
CA LEU A 106 11.45 7.43 -9.82
C LEU A 106 10.21 6.78 -9.23
N LEU A 107 9.04 7.43 -9.30
CA LEU A 107 7.80 6.83 -8.82
C LEU A 107 7.36 5.63 -9.65
N SER A 108 7.58 5.67 -10.96
CA SER A 108 7.33 4.51 -11.84
C SER A 108 8.26 3.34 -11.50
N LEU A 109 9.53 3.63 -11.17
CA LEU A 109 10.49 2.63 -10.72
C LEU A 109 10.09 2.04 -9.37
N GLU A 110 9.68 2.88 -8.41
CA GLU A 110 9.16 2.42 -7.12
C GLU A 110 7.92 1.55 -7.28
N LEU A 111 6.98 1.94 -8.13
CA LEU A 111 5.80 1.13 -8.44
C LEU A 111 6.21 -0.21 -9.05
N GLY A 112 7.20 -0.23 -9.96
CA GLY A 112 7.75 -1.46 -10.52
C GLY A 112 8.36 -2.38 -9.45
N LEU A 113 9.15 -1.82 -8.53
CA LEU A 113 9.70 -2.56 -7.38
C LEU A 113 8.59 -3.13 -6.50
N TRP A 114 7.56 -2.32 -6.19
CA TRP A 114 6.44 -2.75 -5.38
C TRP A 114 5.60 -3.84 -6.06
N LEU A 115 5.34 -3.71 -7.37
CA LEU A 115 4.66 -4.76 -8.15
C LEU A 115 5.50 -6.03 -8.22
N GLY A 116 6.83 -5.93 -8.38
CA GLY A 116 7.73 -7.07 -8.28
C GLY A 116 7.64 -7.77 -6.92
N LYS A 117 7.62 -7.00 -5.82
CA LYS A 117 7.40 -7.53 -4.46
C LYS A 117 6.05 -8.24 -4.34
N LEU A 118 4.97 -7.63 -4.84
CA LEU A 118 3.63 -8.21 -4.84
C LEU A 118 3.57 -9.53 -5.62
N LEU A 119 4.19 -9.59 -6.79
CA LEU A 119 4.16 -10.77 -7.64
C LEU A 119 5.06 -11.90 -7.15
N PHE A 120 6.28 -11.63 -6.71
CA PHE A 120 7.27 -12.68 -6.44
C PHE A 120 7.54 -12.97 -4.96
N MET A 121 7.29 -12.01 -4.07
CA MET A 121 7.67 -12.15 -2.65
C MET A 121 6.49 -12.38 -1.71
N LYS A 122 5.30 -11.88 -2.06
CA LYS A 122 4.10 -12.07 -1.24
C LYS A 122 3.44 -13.42 -1.51
N GLY A 123 3.35 -14.22 -0.44
CA GLY A 123 2.77 -15.56 -0.40
C GLY A 123 1.31 -15.61 0.04
N GLY A 124 0.79 -14.59 0.73
CA GLY A 124 -0.59 -14.56 1.28
C GLY A 124 -1.75 -14.65 0.28
N TYR A 125 -1.45 -14.84 -1.01
CA TYR A 125 -2.40 -15.06 -2.11
C TYR A 125 -2.39 -16.50 -2.65
N ALA A 126 -1.39 -17.30 -2.31
CA ALA A 126 -1.28 -18.70 -2.74
C ALA A 126 -2.11 -19.58 -1.80
N VAL A 127 -3.41 -19.66 -2.07
CA VAL A 127 -4.38 -20.34 -1.19
C VAL A 127 -4.88 -21.69 -1.75
N GLY A 128 -4.29 -22.16 -2.86
CA GLY A 128 -4.68 -23.42 -3.52
C GLY A 128 -6.15 -23.46 -3.95
N ILE A 129 -6.63 -24.65 -4.37
CA ILE A 129 -8.03 -24.84 -4.77
C ILE A 129 -8.92 -24.82 -3.53
N GLY A 130 -9.63 -23.70 -3.31
CA GLY A 130 -10.68 -23.57 -2.29
C GLY A 130 -10.32 -22.70 -1.09
N GLY A 131 -9.08 -22.23 -0.97
CA GLY A 131 -8.73 -21.24 0.05
C GLY A 131 -9.10 -19.81 -0.36
N ALA A 132 -9.37 -18.96 0.64
CA ALA A 132 -9.65 -17.54 0.44
C ALA A 132 -8.41 -16.71 0.78
N ALA A 133 -8.08 -15.72 -0.05
CA ALA A 133 -7.00 -14.78 0.23
C ALA A 133 -7.25 -14.05 1.56
N ASP A 134 -6.17 -13.73 2.28
CA ASP A 134 -6.26 -12.98 3.52
C ASP A 134 -6.79 -11.55 3.26
N PHE A 135 -8.03 -11.30 3.67
CA PHE A 135 -8.76 -10.06 3.39
C PHE A 135 -8.02 -8.78 3.84
N PRO A 136 -7.43 -8.72 5.06
CA PRO A 136 -6.60 -7.60 5.50
C PRO A 136 -5.42 -7.32 4.56
N THR A 137 -4.68 -8.35 4.15
CA THR A 137 -3.56 -8.21 3.21
C THR A 137 -4.04 -7.69 1.84
N LEU A 138 -5.17 -8.19 1.35
CA LEU A 138 -5.80 -7.74 0.10
C LEU A 138 -6.19 -6.26 0.15
N ILE A 139 -6.84 -5.83 1.24
CA ILE A 139 -7.24 -4.43 1.45
C ILE A 139 -6.00 -3.54 1.52
N TYR A 140 -4.98 -3.98 2.26
CA TYR A 140 -3.71 -3.25 2.35
C TYR A 140 -3.08 -3.01 0.98
N ASP A 141 -2.98 -4.06 0.16
CA ASP A 141 -2.36 -3.98 -1.17
C ASP A 141 -3.19 -3.15 -2.15
N THR A 142 -4.52 -3.23 -2.05
CA THR A 142 -5.44 -2.39 -2.83
C THR A 142 -5.20 -0.91 -2.53
N ILE A 143 -5.19 -0.53 -1.25
CA ILE A 143 -4.99 0.86 -0.85
C ILE A 143 -3.58 1.33 -1.22
N ALA A 144 -2.57 0.48 -1.00
CA ALA A 144 -1.17 0.76 -1.32
C ALA A 144 -0.96 1.05 -2.82
N LEU A 145 -1.58 0.27 -3.70
CA LEU A 145 -1.49 0.45 -5.14
C LEU A 145 -2.26 1.69 -5.61
N VAL A 146 -3.47 1.92 -5.07
CA VAL A 146 -4.27 3.12 -5.38
C VAL A 146 -3.50 4.39 -5.00
N LEU A 147 -2.88 4.44 -3.81
CA LEU A 147 -2.11 5.59 -3.36
C LEU A 147 -0.90 5.87 -4.27
N ARG A 148 -0.17 4.84 -4.70
CA ARG A 148 0.95 4.98 -5.64
C ARG A 148 0.51 5.53 -6.98
N LEU A 149 -0.54 4.97 -7.58
CA LEU A 149 -1.06 5.43 -8.86
C LEU A 149 -1.62 6.86 -8.79
N LEU A 150 -2.29 7.21 -7.69
CA LEU A 150 -2.74 8.58 -7.44
C LEU A 150 -1.55 9.54 -7.31
N PHE A 151 -0.47 9.14 -6.63
CA PHE A 151 0.72 9.98 -6.46
C PHE A 151 1.43 10.20 -7.80
N ILE A 152 1.63 9.14 -8.59
CA ILE A 152 2.18 9.22 -9.95
C ILE A 152 1.34 10.16 -10.82
N ARG A 153 0.01 10.03 -10.78
CA ARG A 153 -0.90 10.91 -11.51
C ARG A 153 -0.74 12.37 -11.09
N ALA A 154 -0.67 12.64 -9.78
CA ALA A 154 -0.55 14.00 -9.25
C ALA A 154 0.76 14.68 -9.69
N VAL A 155 1.87 13.94 -9.68
CA VAL A 155 3.19 14.43 -10.12
C VAL A 155 3.24 14.66 -11.64
N SER A 156 2.73 13.70 -12.41
CA SER A 156 2.76 13.75 -13.88
C SER A 156 1.71 14.67 -14.50
N ARG A 157 0.69 15.09 -13.73
CA ARG A 157 -0.48 15.85 -14.21
C ARG A 157 -1.25 15.16 -15.34
N MET A 158 -1.16 13.83 -15.44
CA MET A 158 -1.89 13.10 -16.46
C MET A 158 -3.41 13.18 -16.23
N LEU A 159 -4.16 13.29 -17.32
CA LEU A 159 -5.63 13.32 -17.34
C LEU A 159 -6.23 11.91 -17.17
N VAL A 160 -5.71 11.14 -16.22
CA VAL A 160 -6.23 9.80 -15.89
C VAL A 160 -7.37 9.95 -14.89
N TYR A 161 -8.53 9.33 -15.13
CA TYR A 161 -9.64 9.43 -14.20
C TYR A 161 -9.41 8.53 -12.96
N PRO A 162 -9.86 8.91 -11.74
CA PRO A 162 -9.74 8.04 -10.57
C PRO A 162 -10.35 6.64 -10.77
N LYS A 163 -11.41 6.55 -11.58
CA LYS A 163 -12.07 5.28 -11.90
C LYS A 163 -11.16 4.31 -12.66
N THR A 164 -10.29 4.80 -13.55
CA THR A 164 -9.36 3.95 -14.29
C THR A 164 -8.21 3.49 -13.40
N ILE A 165 -7.80 4.29 -12.42
CA ILE A 165 -6.84 3.87 -11.37
C ILE A 165 -7.43 2.72 -10.55
N LEU A 166 -8.69 2.84 -10.11
CA LEU A 166 -9.36 1.77 -9.38
C LEU A 166 -9.48 0.49 -10.24
N LEU A 167 -9.91 0.63 -11.49
CA LEU A 167 -10.05 -0.52 -12.39
C LEU A 167 -8.72 -1.23 -12.66
N SER A 168 -7.65 -0.48 -12.91
CA SER A 168 -6.30 -1.06 -13.08
C SER A 168 -5.79 -1.73 -11.82
N THR A 169 -6.07 -1.16 -10.64
CA THR A 169 -5.74 -1.77 -9.34
C THR A 169 -6.44 -3.13 -9.18
N LEU A 170 -7.77 -3.16 -9.41
CA LEU A 170 -8.56 -4.39 -9.34
C LEU A 170 -8.06 -5.44 -10.35
N LEU A 171 -7.70 -5.01 -11.56
CA LEU A 171 -7.18 -5.91 -12.59
C LEU A 171 -5.83 -6.53 -12.19
N VAL A 172 -4.91 -5.74 -11.64
CA VAL A 172 -3.61 -6.25 -11.16
C VAL A 172 -3.80 -7.28 -10.03
N ILE A 173 -4.67 -6.97 -9.07
CA ILE A 173 -4.97 -7.87 -7.95
C ILE A 173 -5.65 -9.15 -8.44
N PHE A 174 -6.63 -9.03 -9.33
CA PHE A 174 -7.29 -10.19 -9.93
C PHE A 174 -6.32 -11.08 -10.69
N LEU A 175 -5.41 -10.47 -11.48
CA LEU A 175 -4.40 -11.20 -12.23
C LEU A 175 -3.41 -11.93 -11.30
N LYS A 176 -3.01 -11.31 -10.19
CA LYS A 176 -2.21 -11.98 -9.15
C LYS A 176 -2.97 -13.17 -8.55
N LEU A 177 -4.25 -13.00 -8.21
CA LEU A 177 -5.07 -14.10 -7.68
C LEU A 177 -5.23 -15.25 -8.67
N TRP A 178 -5.30 -14.94 -9.97
CA TRP A 178 -5.47 -15.96 -11.01
C TRP A 178 -4.17 -16.74 -11.29
N ILE A 179 -3.02 -16.07 -11.34
CA ILE A 179 -1.72 -16.71 -11.60
C ILE A 179 -1.29 -17.64 -10.45
N PHE A 180 -1.63 -17.29 -9.21
CA PHE A 180 -1.18 -18.02 -8.01
C PHE A 180 -2.29 -18.91 -7.40
N ARG A 181 -3.36 -19.16 -8.17
CA ARG A 181 -4.38 -20.16 -7.85
C ARG A 181 -3.87 -21.56 -8.15
#